data_AF-A0A917C5C3-F1
#
_entry.id   AF-A0A917C5C3-F1
#
_cell.length_a   1.000
_cell.length_b   1.000
_cell.length_c   1.000
_cell.angle_alpha   90.00
_cell.angle_beta   90.00
_cell.angle_gamma   90.00
#
_symmetry.space_group_name_H-M   'P 1'
#
loop_
_entity.id
_entity.type
_entity.pdbx_description
1 polymer ?
#
loop_
_entity_poly.entity_id
_entity_poly.type
_entity_poly.pdbx_seq_one_letter_code
_entity_poly.pdbx_strand_id
1 'polypeptide(L)'
;MSIKRIFGCGVFAWLLMMTPAWAATKDKTSTADHTQFKQLQKDFQTGPEVTAACLECHTEASKQLEKTTHWTWQFDHMNGQKLGKREVVNSFCGSVASNEPRCTSCHIGYDWTDMRKDHPAGTNVDCLVCHDTTGIYKKLPAGAGHPKYGPELDLKKIAQNVGETSRANCGACHFYGGGGDGVKHGDLDSSLVNPPKELDVHMSKDGANFTCATCHNPKGHDVPGSRFETTAKDTKGIDIASADYKDHATCESCHGMTPHKSEAKLNDHTDKVACQTCHIPEFARGGVPTKMWWDWSQGGKMKDGKPYAIKDDHGHDIYNSKKGDFKLAENVIPEYAWFDGKMRYTLRSEKIDDANPPVPINTFGGSYDDPNARIWPFKVMRGKQPYDKELKTFLVNHVFGKDDTSFWTNFDWQKALTAGTEYAGQPYSGHYGFVETTYHWPQTHMVAPKSDALRCDDCHAKDGRLAGLNGFYMPRRDQSDVLDMLGFIMIGLTGTGVAVHGVLRLVLRRKDKKEG
;
A
#
# COMPACT_ATOMS: atom_id res chain seq x y z
N MET A 1 0.89 10.83 84.62
CA MET A 1 2.15 11.48 84.99
C MET A 1 3.14 11.33 83.85
N SER A 2 3.73 12.46 83.46
CA SER A 2 4.95 12.64 82.65
C SER A 2 4.91 12.53 81.11
N ILE A 3 5.52 13.56 80.55
CA ILE A 3 5.72 14.02 79.18
C ILE A 3 7.08 13.51 78.66
N LYS A 4 7.20 13.30 77.33
CA LYS A 4 8.30 13.75 76.42
C LYS A 4 8.20 12.97 75.07
N ARG A 5 7.74 13.59 73.97
CA ARG A 5 8.50 14.30 72.90
C ARG A 5 9.48 13.38 72.13
N ILE A 6 9.30 13.27 70.79
CA ILE A 6 10.17 13.89 69.75
C ILE A 6 9.65 13.55 68.33
N PHE A 7 9.73 14.57 67.48
CA PHE A 7 9.42 14.68 66.06
C PHE A 7 10.22 13.76 65.12
N GLY A 8 9.66 13.46 63.95
CA GLY A 8 10.40 13.01 62.77
C GLY A 8 9.53 13.01 61.51
N CYS A 9 9.57 14.11 60.75
CA CYS A 9 8.88 14.30 59.47
C CYS A 9 9.23 13.20 58.44
N GLY A 10 8.21 12.54 57.90
CA GLY A 10 8.34 11.71 56.70
C GLY A 10 8.43 12.58 55.45
N VAL A 11 9.58 12.52 54.78
CA VAL A 11 9.80 13.12 53.46
C VAL A 11 9.05 12.28 52.42
N PHE A 12 8.08 12.90 51.74
CA PHE A 12 7.49 12.39 50.51
C PHE A 12 8.56 12.43 49.41
N ALA A 13 9.08 11.27 49.02
CA ALA A 13 9.88 11.13 47.80
C ALA A 13 8.94 11.01 46.59
N TRP A 14 8.69 12.14 45.92
CA TRP A 14 8.18 12.15 44.55
C TRP A 14 9.26 11.60 43.62
N LEU A 15 9.09 10.36 43.15
CA LEU A 15 9.84 9.85 42.01
C LEU A 15 9.30 10.50 40.73
N LEU A 16 9.95 11.60 40.32
CA LEU A 16 9.91 12.08 38.94
C LEU A 16 10.57 11.02 38.05
N MET A 17 9.76 10.24 37.33
CA MET A 17 10.22 9.52 36.15
C MET A 17 10.52 10.54 35.05
N MET A 18 11.73 11.10 35.06
CA MET A 18 12.29 11.76 33.90
C MET A 18 12.62 10.70 32.86
N THR A 19 11.74 10.52 31.88
CA THR A 19 12.12 9.87 30.62
C THR A 19 13.24 10.70 29.99
N PRO A 20 14.40 10.12 29.65
CA PRO A 20 15.42 10.86 28.93
C PRO A 20 14.85 11.20 27.56
N ALA A 21 14.59 12.48 27.32
CA ALA A 21 14.44 12.99 25.97
C ALA A 21 15.77 12.71 25.27
N TRP A 22 15.80 11.70 24.41
CA TRP A 22 16.84 11.55 23.41
C TRP A 22 16.77 12.80 22.53
N ALA A 23 17.57 13.80 22.87
CA ALA A 23 17.96 14.83 21.93
C ALA A 23 18.68 14.10 20.80
N ALA A 24 18.00 13.91 19.68
CA ALA A 24 18.63 13.48 18.45
C ALA A 24 19.80 14.42 18.19
N THR A 25 21.02 13.88 18.24
CA THR A 25 22.20 14.61 17.80
C THR A 25 21.98 14.93 16.33
N LYS A 26 21.76 16.21 15.99
CA LYS A 26 21.71 16.69 14.60
C LYS A 26 22.98 16.22 13.92
N ASP A 27 22.85 15.24 13.04
CA ASP A 27 23.96 14.77 12.23
C ASP A 27 24.44 15.93 11.38
N LYS A 28 25.73 16.28 11.48
CA LYS A 28 26.33 17.48 10.86
C LYS A 28 26.66 17.22 9.38
N THR A 29 25.79 16.50 8.68
CA THR A 29 25.98 16.12 7.27
C THR A 29 25.30 17.08 6.30
N SER A 30 24.35 17.89 6.75
CA SER A 30 23.73 18.95 5.94
C SER A 30 24.69 20.12 5.71
N THR A 31 24.73 20.62 4.48
CA THR A 31 25.50 21.83 4.11
C THR A 31 24.84 23.13 4.55
N ALA A 32 23.60 23.07 5.06
CA ALA A 32 22.83 24.22 5.53
C ALA A 32 22.22 23.96 6.91
N ASP A 33 22.23 24.99 7.76
CA ASP A 33 21.53 25.03 9.03
C ASP A 33 20.35 26.02 8.93
N HIS A 34 19.14 25.47 8.81
CA HIS A 34 17.92 26.26 8.65
C HIS A 34 17.65 27.21 9.83
N THR A 35 18.21 26.96 11.01
CA THR A 35 18.08 27.86 12.15
C THR A 35 18.85 29.17 11.99
N GLN A 36 19.75 29.28 11.00
CA GLN A 36 20.59 30.45 10.76
C GLN A 36 20.05 31.38 9.66
N PHE A 37 19.08 30.94 8.86
CA PHE A 37 18.51 31.78 7.79
C PHE A 37 17.57 32.84 8.36
N LYS A 38 17.78 34.11 7.96
CA LYS A 38 16.97 35.26 8.40
C LYS A 38 15.50 35.11 7.99
N GLN A 39 15.26 34.54 6.81
CA GLN A 39 13.93 34.22 6.26
C GLN A 39 13.09 33.35 7.20
N LEU A 40 13.75 32.48 7.96
CA LEU A 40 13.11 31.53 8.88
C LEU A 40 13.11 32.02 10.33
N GLN A 41 13.48 33.29 10.60
CA GLN A 41 13.41 33.88 11.95
C GLN A 41 12.08 34.58 12.25
N LYS A 42 11.20 34.74 11.25
CA LYS A 42 9.88 35.35 11.43
C LYS A 42 8.85 34.35 11.94
N ASP A 43 7.78 34.86 12.52
CA ASP A 43 6.63 34.06 12.93
C ASP A 43 5.71 33.84 11.73
N PHE A 44 5.49 32.57 11.38
CA PHE A 44 4.62 32.19 10.27
C PHE A 44 3.20 31.93 10.76
N GLN A 45 2.20 32.48 10.07
CA GLN A 45 0.79 32.26 10.38
C GLN A 45 0.20 31.11 9.56
N THR A 46 0.76 30.86 8.37
CA THR A 46 0.24 29.85 7.44
C THR A 46 1.34 29.02 6.81
N GLY A 47 0.95 27.85 6.28
CA GLY A 47 1.84 26.98 5.51
C GLY A 47 2.37 27.66 4.24
N PRO A 48 1.52 28.32 3.44
CA PRO A 48 1.99 29.08 2.28
C PRO A 48 3.02 30.18 2.57
N GLU A 49 2.96 30.83 3.75
CA GLU A 49 4.00 31.79 4.15
C GLU A 49 5.36 31.10 4.40
N VAL A 50 5.35 29.87 4.94
CA VAL A 50 6.56 29.06 5.09
C VAL A 50 7.10 28.69 3.71
N THR A 51 6.26 28.18 2.82
CA THR A 51 6.65 27.84 1.45
C THR A 51 7.21 29.04 0.71
N ALA A 52 6.61 30.23 0.84
CA ALA A 52 7.15 31.45 0.26
C ALA A 52 8.58 31.74 0.73
N ALA A 53 8.88 31.55 2.02
CA ALA A 53 10.24 31.71 2.54
C ALA A 53 11.20 30.61 2.03
N CYS A 54 10.74 29.35 1.91
CA CYS A 54 11.54 28.26 1.34
C CYS A 54 11.92 28.55 -0.12
N LEU A 55 11.00 29.11 -0.92
CA LEU A 55 11.21 29.39 -2.34
C LEU A 55 12.19 30.54 -2.61
N GLU A 56 12.58 31.34 -1.60
CA GLU A 56 13.68 32.30 -1.73
C GLU A 56 15.03 31.62 -1.98
N CYS A 57 15.19 30.35 -1.59
CA CYS A 57 16.42 29.58 -1.79
C CYS A 57 16.19 28.33 -2.66
N HIS A 58 15.04 27.67 -2.54
CA HIS A 58 14.68 26.47 -3.30
C HIS A 58 13.82 26.81 -4.53
N THR A 59 14.35 27.66 -5.41
CA THR A 59 13.59 28.34 -6.47
C THR A 59 12.91 27.41 -7.49
N GLU A 60 13.39 26.17 -7.62
CA GLU A 60 12.84 25.18 -8.55
C GLU A 60 11.99 24.10 -7.88
N ALA A 61 11.98 24.00 -6.55
CA ALA A 61 11.34 22.89 -5.83
C ALA A 61 9.82 22.83 -6.08
N SER A 62 9.13 23.97 -6.03
CA SER A 62 7.70 24.03 -6.34
C SER A 62 7.41 23.59 -7.77
N LYS A 63 8.15 24.13 -8.75
CA LYS A 63 7.98 23.80 -10.18
C LYS A 63 8.27 22.34 -10.49
N GLN A 64 9.18 21.73 -9.74
CA GLN A 64 9.47 20.30 -9.83
C GLN A 64 8.29 19.47 -9.32
N LEU A 65 7.84 19.74 -8.09
CA LEU A 65 6.70 19.04 -7.48
C LEU A 65 5.42 19.19 -8.31
N GLU A 66 5.16 20.37 -8.85
CA GLU A 66 3.97 20.69 -9.66
C GLU A 66 3.81 19.80 -10.91
N LYS A 67 4.88 19.14 -11.36
CA LYS A 67 4.89 18.23 -12.51
C LYS A 67 4.67 16.76 -12.13
N THR A 68 4.70 16.45 -10.83
CA THR A 68 4.67 15.07 -10.32
C THR A 68 3.23 14.59 -10.06
N THR A 69 3.04 13.27 -10.03
CA THR A 69 1.76 12.67 -9.63
C THR A 69 1.36 13.01 -8.20
N HIS A 70 2.31 13.30 -7.29
CA HIS A 70 1.99 13.74 -5.93
C HIS A 70 1.21 15.06 -5.93
N TRP A 71 1.52 15.96 -6.86
CA TRP A 71 0.83 17.23 -7.04
C TRP A 71 -0.42 17.11 -7.91
N THR A 72 -0.28 16.57 -9.12
CA THR A 72 -1.38 16.57 -10.10
C THR A 72 -2.47 15.57 -9.74
N TRP A 73 -2.14 14.55 -8.94
CA TRP A 73 -2.94 13.35 -8.73
C TRP A 73 -3.42 12.71 -10.04
N GLN A 74 -2.64 12.89 -11.11
CA GLN A 74 -2.85 12.35 -12.44
C GLN A 74 -1.66 11.50 -12.86
N PHE A 75 -1.95 10.48 -13.66
CA PHE A 75 -0.98 9.55 -14.21
C PHE A 75 -1.42 9.18 -15.62
N ASP A 76 -0.58 9.47 -16.62
CA ASP A 76 -0.85 9.08 -18.00
C ASP A 76 -0.34 7.64 -18.21
N HIS A 77 -1.27 6.69 -18.33
CA HIS A 77 -0.95 5.28 -18.46
C HIS A 77 -0.68 4.90 -19.92
N MET A 78 0.21 3.94 -20.15
CA MET A 78 0.67 3.50 -21.47
C MET A 78 -0.44 2.94 -22.38
N ASN A 79 -1.56 2.51 -21.80
CA ASN A 79 -2.74 2.08 -22.54
C ASN A 79 -3.66 3.25 -22.98
N GLY A 80 -3.25 4.49 -22.73
CA GLY A 80 -3.99 5.71 -23.04
C GLY A 80 -4.97 6.17 -21.96
N GLN A 81 -5.12 5.45 -20.85
CA GLN A 81 -5.97 5.90 -19.74
C GLN A 81 -5.31 7.05 -18.97
N LYS A 82 -6.06 8.10 -18.69
CA LYS A 82 -5.70 9.08 -17.67
C LYS A 82 -6.17 8.58 -16.31
N LEU A 83 -5.22 8.16 -15.49
CA LEU A 83 -5.42 7.59 -14.15
C LEU A 83 -4.97 8.59 -13.08
N GLY A 84 -4.79 8.11 -11.85
CA GLY A 84 -4.45 8.93 -10.70
C GLY A 84 -5.64 9.18 -9.76
N LYS A 85 -5.36 9.65 -8.55
CA LYS A 85 -6.37 9.82 -7.49
C LYS A 85 -7.45 10.85 -7.85
N ARG A 86 -7.17 11.78 -8.78
CA ARG A 86 -8.15 12.72 -9.36
C ARG A 86 -9.19 12.01 -10.23
N GLU A 87 -8.79 10.93 -10.90
CA GLU A 87 -9.59 10.30 -11.95
C GLU A 87 -10.27 9.00 -11.51
N VAL A 88 -9.57 8.15 -10.77
CA VAL A 88 -10.05 6.80 -10.49
C VAL A 88 -11.11 6.77 -9.38
N VAL A 89 -12.14 5.95 -9.59
CA VAL A 89 -13.05 5.51 -8.53
C VAL A 89 -12.40 4.34 -7.77
N ASN A 90 -12.70 4.19 -6.48
CA ASN A 90 -12.26 3.06 -5.68
C ASN A 90 -13.39 2.44 -4.85
N SER A 91 -13.20 1.20 -4.41
CA SER A 91 -14.08 0.50 -3.45
C SER A 91 -13.91 0.93 -1.98
N PHE A 92 -13.37 2.12 -1.72
CA PHE A 92 -13.28 2.71 -0.37
C PHE A 92 -14.21 3.90 -0.25
N CYS A 93 -13.71 5.12 -0.40
CA CYS A 93 -14.50 6.34 -0.30
C CYS A 93 -15.25 6.69 -1.61
N GLY A 94 -15.05 5.93 -2.69
CA GLY A 94 -15.61 6.23 -4.01
C GLY A 94 -14.69 7.13 -4.81
N SER A 95 -14.96 8.44 -4.83
CA SER A 95 -14.21 9.44 -5.60
C SER A 95 -13.80 10.66 -4.78
N VAL A 96 -12.73 11.35 -5.22
CA VAL A 96 -12.33 12.62 -4.60
C VAL A 96 -13.27 13.76 -4.96
N ALA A 97 -13.73 13.81 -6.22
CA ALA A 97 -14.62 14.86 -6.70
C ALA A 97 -15.83 15.02 -5.76
N SER A 98 -16.17 16.26 -5.43
CA SER A 98 -17.16 16.70 -4.44
C SER A 98 -16.80 16.48 -2.96
N ASN A 99 -15.66 15.86 -2.65
CA ASN A 99 -15.21 15.54 -1.30
C ASN A 99 -13.81 16.11 -0.99
N GLU A 100 -13.33 17.06 -1.79
CA GLU A 100 -11.95 17.52 -1.85
C GLU A 100 -11.39 17.87 -0.46
N PRO A 101 -12.02 18.72 0.37
CA PRO A 101 -11.39 19.17 1.62
C PRO A 101 -11.09 18.03 2.60
N ARG A 102 -11.81 16.91 2.49
CA ARG A 102 -11.54 15.68 3.26
C ARG A 102 -10.36 14.91 2.67
N CYS A 103 -10.33 14.76 1.35
CA CYS A 103 -9.36 13.94 0.65
C CYS A 103 -7.98 14.60 0.52
N THR A 104 -7.95 15.92 0.32
CA THR A 104 -6.74 16.73 0.07
C THR A 104 -5.97 17.05 1.35
N SER A 105 -6.48 16.60 2.51
CA SER A 105 -5.66 16.42 3.72
C SER A 105 -4.45 15.50 3.51
N CYS A 106 -4.47 14.65 2.47
CA CYS A 106 -3.33 13.83 2.05
C CYS A 106 -2.67 14.31 0.73
N HIS A 107 -3.04 15.49 0.23
CA HIS A 107 -2.36 16.11 -0.92
C HIS A 107 -1.12 16.87 -0.42
N ILE A 108 -0.10 17.04 -1.27
CA ILE A 108 1.14 17.77 -0.92
C ILE A 108 1.04 19.28 -1.11
N GLY A 109 -0.17 19.83 -0.99
CA GLY A 109 -0.45 21.24 -1.17
C GLY A 109 -1.55 21.75 -0.24
N TYR A 110 -1.86 23.02 -0.42
CA TYR A 110 -2.80 23.82 0.35
C TYR A 110 -3.90 24.38 -0.56
N ASP A 111 -5.13 24.48 -0.05
CA ASP A 111 -6.30 25.07 -0.73
C ASP A 111 -6.85 24.32 -1.95
N TRP A 112 -6.57 23.02 -2.11
CA TRP A 112 -7.28 22.22 -3.12
C TRP A 112 -8.67 21.85 -2.63
N THR A 113 -9.62 22.71 -2.96
CA THR A 113 -11.02 22.60 -2.55
C THR A 113 -11.97 22.31 -3.71
N ASP A 114 -11.51 22.47 -4.96
CA ASP A 114 -12.28 22.22 -6.18
C ASP A 114 -11.39 21.57 -7.25
N MET A 115 -11.56 20.27 -7.50
CA MET A 115 -10.76 19.53 -8.48
C MET A 115 -11.20 19.74 -9.94
N ARG A 116 -12.25 20.52 -10.20
CA ARG A 116 -12.58 20.96 -11.57
C ARG A 116 -11.56 21.97 -12.09
N LYS A 117 -10.81 22.59 -11.17
CA LYS A 117 -9.70 23.49 -11.46
C LYS A 117 -8.39 22.83 -11.05
N ASP A 118 -7.32 23.23 -11.71
CA ASP A 118 -5.98 22.83 -11.29
C ASP A 118 -5.63 23.47 -9.95
N HIS A 119 -4.80 22.77 -9.18
CA HIS A 119 -4.39 23.22 -7.85
C HIS A 119 -3.65 24.56 -7.93
N PRO A 120 -3.92 25.53 -7.03
CA PRO A 120 -3.12 26.75 -6.92
C PRO A 120 -1.63 26.43 -6.81
N ALA A 121 -0.79 26.94 -7.72
CA ALA A 121 0.64 26.62 -7.80
C ALA A 121 1.53 27.51 -6.90
N GLY A 122 2.84 27.26 -6.89
CA GLY A 122 3.83 28.09 -6.21
C GLY A 122 3.80 27.94 -4.69
N THR A 123 3.43 29.01 -3.98
CA THR A 123 3.43 29.03 -2.52
C THR A 123 2.45 28.04 -1.89
N ASN A 124 1.56 27.47 -2.67
CA ASN A 124 0.57 26.49 -2.22
C ASN A 124 1.11 25.05 -2.23
N VAL A 125 2.38 24.82 -2.60
CA VAL A 125 3.09 23.56 -2.29
C VAL A 125 3.32 23.45 -0.78
N ASP A 126 3.12 22.27 -0.23
CA ASP A 126 3.44 21.98 1.16
C ASP A 126 4.81 21.28 1.27
N CYS A 127 5.84 22.07 1.57
CA CYS A 127 7.18 21.53 1.82
C CYS A 127 7.27 20.75 3.14
N LEU A 128 6.44 21.05 4.12
CA LEU A 128 6.58 20.56 5.50
C LEU A 128 6.07 19.14 5.67
N VAL A 129 5.04 18.72 4.92
CA VAL A 129 4.49 17.36 5.04
C VAL A 129 5.54 16.27 4.79
N CYS A 130 6.49 16.54 3.88
CA CYS A 130 7.56 15.60 3.56
C CYS A 130 8.83 15.83 4.40
N HIS A 131 9.12 17.07 4.79
CA HIS A 131 10.42 17.44 5.35
C HIS A 131 10.42 17.80 6.84
N ASP A 132 9.27 17.83 7.53
CA ASP A 132 9.25 18.04 8.98
C ASP A 132 9.99 16.90 9.72
N THR A 133 10.99 17.24 10.53
CA THR A 133 11.68 16.28 11.41
C THR A 133 11.29 16.42 12.88
N THR A 134 10.40 17.36 13.21
CA THR A 134 9.98 17.61 14.60
C THR A 134 8.88 16.66 15.06
N GLY A 135 8.12 16.09 14.13
CA GLY A 135 6.94 15.26 14.41
C GLY A 135 5.71 16.06 14.88
N ILE A 136 5.77 17.39 14.78
CA ILE A 136 4.71 18.31 15.21
C ILE A 136 3.75 18.58 14.05
N TYR A 137 4.25 18.60 12.81
CA TYR A 137 3.44 19.01 11.66
C TYR A 137 2.39 17.96 11.31
N LYS A 138 1.12 18.37 11.30
CA LYS A 138 0.00 17.50 10.93
C LYS A 138 -1.12 18.26 10.27
N LYS A 139 -1.49 17.85 9.07
CA LYS A 139 -2.67 18.36 8.36
C LYS A 139 -3.96 17.99 9.08
N LEU A 140 -4.92 18.93 9.09
CA LEU A 140 -6.25 18.65 9.57
C LEU A 140 -6.98 17.75 8.56
N PRO A 141 -7.63 16.67 9.02
CA PRO A 141 -8.32 15.75 8.11
C PRO A 141 -9.42 16.37 7.23
N ALA A 142 -9.94 17.54 7.59
CA ALA A 142 -10.97 18.28 6.84
C ALA A 142 -10.51 19.69 6.44
N GLY A 143 -9.20 19.95 6.48
CA GLY A 143 -8.61 21.28 6.30
C GLY A 143 -8.14 21.58 4.88
N ALA A 144 -8.51 20.79 3.87
CA ALA A 144 -8.07 20.98 2.48
C ALA A 144 -6.54 21.17 2.31
N GLY A 145 -5.76 20.38 3.07
CA GLY A 145 -4.30 20.47 3.05
C GLY A 145 -3.71 21.28 4.21
N HIS A 146 -4.49 22.07 4.94
CA HIS A 146 -3.97 22.90 6.03
C HIS A 146 -3.88 22.14 7.36
N PRO A 147 -2.86 22.39 8.19
CA PRO A 147 -2.84 22.00 9.60
C PRO A 147 -3.77 22.90 10.43
N LYS A 148 -3.87 22.62 11.73
CA LYS A 148 -4.57 23.50 12.68
C LYS A 148 -3.63 24.66 13.05
N TYR A 149 -3.79 25.81 12.41
CA TYR A 149 -3.03 27.00 12.78
C TYR A 149 -3.40 27.50 14.17
N GLY A 150 -2.44 28.11 14.84
CA GLY A 150 -2.59 28.63 16.19
C GLY A 150 -1.34 28.39 17.04
N PRO A 151 -1.39 28.78 18.33
CA PRO A 151 -0.21 28.79 19.21
C PRO A 151 0.37 27.39 19.48
N GLU A 152 -0.41 26.33 19.27
CA GLU A 152 0.04 24.94 19.44
C GLU A 152 0.93 24.44 18.28
N LEU A 153 0.89 25.12 17.12
CA LEU A 153 1.65 24.75 15.93
C LEU A 153 2.73 25.79 15.64
N ASP A 154 3.94 25.55 16.16
CA ASP A 154 5.10 26.40 15.91
C ASP A 154 5.71 26.14 14.52
N LEU A 155 5.15 26.80 13.51
CA LEU A 155 5.61 26.71 12.12
C LEU A 155 7.04 27.20 11.94
N LYS A 156 7.51 28.16 12.76
CA LYS A 156 8.89 28.63 12.74
C LYS A 156 9.83 27.51 13.16
N LYS A 157 9.56 26.87 14.30
CA LYS A 157 10.34 25.72 14.76
C LYS A 157 10.34 24.57 13.76
N ILE A 158 9.21 24.27 13.15
CA ILE A 158 9.11 23.23 12.11
C ILE A 158 10.00 23.60 10.91
N ALA A 159 9.83 24.81 10.36
CA ALA A 159 10.61 25.28 9.21
C ALA A 159 12.13 25.29 9.48
N GLN A 160 12.54 25.64 10.70
CA GLN A 160 13.95 25.64 11.12
C GLN A 160 14.54 24.24 11.33
N ASN A 161 13.71 23.19 11.39
CA ASN A 161 14.12 21.81 11.59
C ASN A 161 13.67 20.91 10.43
N VAL A 162 13.47 21.47 9.24
CA VAL A 162 13.28 20.64 8.05
C VAL A 162 14.53 19.82 7.75
N GLY A 163 14.35 18.63 7.17
CA GLY A 163 15.43 17.71 6.85
C GLY A 163 15.02 16.63 5.85
N GLU A 164 15.79 15.54 5.80
CA GLU A 164 15.47 14.39 4.94
C GLU A 164 14.14 13.75 5.32
N THR A 165 13.44 13.19 4.33
CA THR A 165 12.17 12.51 4.55
C THR A 165 12.35 11.25 5.38
N SER A 166 11.44 10.99 6.31
CA SER A 166 11.37 9.76 7.10
C SER A 166 10.15 8.90 6.71
N ARG A 167 10.10 7.67 7.22
CA ARG A 167 8.91 6.79 7.10
C ARG A 167 7.66 7.45 7.69
N ALA A 168 7.79 8.26 8.74
CA ALA A 168 6.67 8.98 9.32
C ALA A 168 6.13 10.09 8.39
N ASN A 169 7.00 10.77 7.64
CA ASN A 169 6.59 11.80 6.67
C ASN A 169 5.77 11.19 5.54
N CYS A 170 6.29 10.16 4.88
CA CYS A 170 5.56 9.43 3.84
C CYS A 170 4.29 8.78 4.41
N GLY A 171 4.42 8.20 5.61
CA GLY A 171 3.37 7.52 6.35
C GLY A 171 2.18 8.40 6.72
N ALA A 172 2.37 9.72 6.89
CA ALA A 172 1.29 10.67 7.19
C ALA A 172 0.13 10.60 6.16
N CYS A 173 0.44 10.17 4.93
CA CYS A 173 -0.54 9.93 3.88
C CYS A 173 -0.63 8.45 3.46
N HIS A 174 0.48 7.72 3.45
CA HIS A 174 0.51 6.36 2.89
C HIS A 174 0.01 5.27 3.85
N PHE A 175 0.17 5.47 5.17
CA PHE A 175 -0.37 4.57 6.20
C PHE A 175 -1.88 4.81 6.43
N TYR A 176 -2.33 6.05 6.17
CA TYR A 176 -3.69 6.48 6.42
C TYR A 176 -4.49 6.66 5.11
N GLY A 177 -5.40 5.73 4.83
CA GLY A 177 -6.22 5.75 3.61
C GLY A 177 -7.55 5.05 3.81
N GLY A 178 -8.57 5.32 2.99
CA GLY A 178 -9.88 4.66 3.18
C GLY A 178 -10.57 4.95 4.53
N GLY A 179 -10.13 6.00 5.23
CA GLY A 179 -10.72 6.46 6.48
C GLY A 179 -10.02 6.02 7.76
N GLY A 180 -8.84 5.38 7.70
CA GLY A 180 -8.07 5.00 8.88
C GLY A 180 -6.65 4.50 8.57
N ASP A 181 -5.90 4.17 9.61
CA ASP A 181 -4.58 3.52 9.54
C ASP A 181 -4.71 2.08 9.03
N GLY A 182 -3.78 1.61 8.19
CA GLY A 182 -3.72 0.25 7.65
C GLY A 182 -4.90 -0.20 6.77
N VAL A 183 -5.97 0.61 6.68
CA VAL A 183 -7.24 0.24 6.05
C VAL A 183 -7.09 -0.08 4.56
N LYS A 184 -6.21 0.61 3.84
CA LYS A 184 -6.20 0.65 2.37
C LYS A 184 -5.25 -0.36 1.74
N HIS A 185 -3.94 -0.17 1.85
CA HIS A 185 -2.94 -1.01 1.17
C HIS A 185 -2.80 -2.38 1.84
N GLY A 186 -2.87 -2.42 3.18
CA GLY A 186 -2.72 -3.65 3.98
C GLY A 186 -1.27 -3.96 4.33
N ASP A 187 -0.32 -3.67 3.44
CA ASP A 187 1.13 -3.76 3.68
C ASP A 187 1.78 -2.43 4.12
N LEU A 188 0.98 -1.39 4.35
CA LEU A 188 1.44 -0.08 4.81
C LEU A 188 0.53 0.45 5.93
N ASP A 189 1.08 0.53 7.14
CA ASP A 189 0.41 1.06 8.35
C ASP A 189 1.43 1.72 9.31
N SER A 190 0.94 2.37 10.36
CA SER A 190 1.76 3.16 11.29
C SER A 190 2.84 2.37 12.04
N SER A 191 2.72 1.05 12.18
CA SER A 191 3.78 0.20 12.77
C SER A 191 5.10 0.26 11.98
N LEU A 192 5.05 0.64 10.70
CA LEU A 192 6.23 0.80 9.83
C LEU A 192 7.04 2.09 10.09
N VAL A 193 6.61 2.96 11.01
CA VAL A 193 7.47 4.07 11.45
C VAL A 193 8.76 3.54 12.09
N ASN A 194 8.64 2.52 12.94
CA ASN A 194 9.76 1.87 13.60
C ASN A 194 9.47 0.36 13.75
N PRO A 195 9.52 -0.39 12.65
CA PRO A 195 9.08 -1.78 12.65
C PRO A 195 10.14 -2.70 13.27
N PRO A 196 9.72 -3.76 13.98
CA PRO A 196 10.61 -4.87 14.28
C PRO A 196 10.99 -5.60 12.98
N LYS A 197 12.07 -6.40 13.02
CA LYS A 197 12.61 -7.06 11.83
C LYS A 197 11.65 -8.10 11.24
N GLU A 198 10.84 -8.70 12.10
CA GLU A 198 9.82 -9.68 11.75
C GLU A 198 8.74 -9.05 10.86
N LEU A 199 8.45 -7.76 11.06
CA LEU A 199 7.45 -7.05 10.26
C LEU A 199 8.00 -6.63 8.90
N ASP A 200 9.15 -5.96 8.87
CA ASP A 200 9.83 -5.60 7.61
C ASP A 200 11.35 -5.55 7.77
N VAL A 201 12.06 -6.41 7.04
CA VAL A 201 13.52 -6.53 7.14
C VAL A 201 14.28 -5.33 6.57
N HIS A 202 13.68 -4.56 5.66
CA HIS A 202 14.32 -3.42 5.03
C HIS A 202 14.15 -2.16 5.89
N MET A 203 12.94 -1.94 6.42
CA MET A 203 12.62 -0.75 7.21
C MET A 203 12.99 -0.87 8.68
N SER A 204 13.23 -2.07 9.19
CA SER A 204 13.62 -2.27 10.60
C SER A 204 15.01 -1.72 10.90
N LYS A 205 15.16 -1.10 12.08
CA LYS A 205 16.46 -0.66 12.63
C LYS A 205 17.45 -1.81 12.86
N ASP A 206 16.95 -3.04 13.08
CA ASP A 206 17.74 -4.25 13.27
C ASP A 206 17.97 -5.00 11.92
N GLY A 207 17.53 -4.37 10.82
CA GLY A 207 17.75 -4.73 9.43
C GLY A 207 18.52 -3.63 8.70
N ALA A 208 18.00 -3.16 7.56
CA ALA A 208 18.66 -2.13 6.76
C ALA A 208 18.31 -0.69 7.19
N ASN A 209 17.29 -0.52 8.04
CA ASN A 209 16.76 0.77 8.53
C ASN A 209 16.40 1.77 7.42
N PHE A 210 15.95 1.30 6.26
CA PHE A 210 15.65 2.14 5.11
C PHE A 210 14.51 3.10 5.37
N THR A 211 14.64 4.33 4.85
CA THR A 211 13.49 5.21 4.64
C THR A 211 12.80 4.85 3.34
N CYS A 212 11.59 5.35 3.11
CA CYS A 212 10.89 5.11 1.84
C CYS A 212 11.71 5.59 0.64
N ALA A 213 12.38 6.73 0.78
CA ALA A 213 13.22 7.33 -0.26
C ALA A 213 14.51 6.54 -0.55
N THR A 214 14.90 5.58 0.29
CA THR A 214 16.04 4.70 -0.01
C THR A 214 15.75 3.79 -1.20
N CYS A 215 14.54 3.23 -1.29
CA CYS A 215 14.09 2.44 -2.44
C CYS A 215 13.39 3.31 -3.49
N HIS A 216 12.51 4.22 -3.05
CA HIS A 216 11.81 5.16 -3.91
C HIS A 216 12.62 6.45 -4.10
N ASN A 217 13.82 6.33 -4.64
CA ASN A 217 14.79 7.41 -4.73
C ASN A 217 14.33 8.53 -5.69
N PRO A 218 13.95 9.72 -5.19
CA PRO A 218 13.36 10.74 -6.04
C PRO A 218 14.40 11.49 -6.88
N LYS A 219 14.05 11.80 -8.13
CA LYS A 219 14.86 12.68 -8.98
C LYS A 219 14.06 13.93 -9.34
N GLY A 220 14.54 15.10 -8.91
CA GLY A 220 13.81 16.35 -9.10
C GLY A 220 12.42 16.31 -8.48
N HIS A 221 12.33 15.78 -7.25
CA HIS A 221 11.09 15.51 -6.51
C HIS A 221 10.10 14.52 -7.15
N ASP A 222 10.41 13.95 -8.31
CA ASP A 222 9.62 12.85 -8.88
C ASP A 222 9.99 11.54 -8.20
N VAL A 223 9.06 10.99 -7.43
CA VAL A 223 9.24 9.75 -6.65
C VAL A 223 8.89 8.56 -7.54
N PRO A 224 9.82 7.62 -7.79
CA PRO A 224 9.58 6.48 -8.66
C PRO A 224 8.69 5.43 -8.01
N GLY A 225 8.15 4.51 -8.83
CA GLY A 225 7.24 3.46 -8.41
C GLY A 225 5.78 3.89 -8.51
N SER A 226 4.98 3.09 -9.21
CA SER A 226 3.55 3.32 -9.38
C SER A 226 2.77 2.03 -9.21
N ARG A 227 1.58 2.15 -8.62
CA ARG A 227 0.60 1.06 -8.58
C ARG A 227 -0.24 0.95 -9.87
N PHE A 228 -0.13 1.95 -10.75
CA PHE A 228 -0.81 1.96 -12.04
C PHE A 228 0.04 1.21 -13.07
N GLU A 229 1.36 1.40 -13.01
CA GLU A 229 2.36 0.68 -13.79
C GLU A 229 3.45 0.21 -12.83
N THR A 230 3.47 -1.09 -12.59
CA THR A 230 4.42 -1.75 -11.70
C THR A 230 5.40 -2.55 -12.53
N THR A 231 6.68 -2.50 -12.19
CA THR A 231 7.69 -3.35 -12.81
C THR A 231 7.53 -4.78 -12.30
N ALA A 232 6.63 -5.55 -12.94
CA ALA A 232 6.26 -6.90 -12.50
C ALA A 232 7.41 -7.91 -12.65
N LYS A 233 8.30 -7.67 -13.61
CA LYS A 233 9.48 -8.46 -13.88
C LYS A 233 10.63 -7.54 -14.25
N ASP A 234 11.54 -7.37 -13.31
CA ASP A 234 12.81 -6.71 -13.58
C ASP A 234 13.78 -7.72 -14.18
N THR A 235 14.46 -7.34 -15.26
CA THR A 235 15.50 -8.13 -15.93
C THR A 235 16.84 -7.40 -15.99
N LYS A 236 16.95 -6.20 -15.44
CA LYS A 236 18.18 -5.40 -15.43
C LYS A 236 19.19 -5.94 -14.41
N GLY A 237 18.72 -6.50 -13.30
CA GLY A 237 19.56 -6.96 -12.20
C GLY A 237 20.05 -5.80 -11.34
N ILE A 238 21.23 -5.95 -10.72
CA ILE A 238 21.71 -4.95 -9.75
C ILE A 238 22.04 -3.63 -10.46
N ASP A 239 21.26 -2.58 -10.17
CA ASP A 239 21.35 -1.30 -10.88
C ASP A 239 21.13 -0.06 -9.98
N ILE A 240 21.40 -0.15 -8.67
CA ILE A 240 21.25 0.92 -7.67
C ILE A 240 21.86 2.29 -8.10
N ALA A 241 22.88 2.29 -8.97
CA ALA A 241 23.54 3.49 -9.48
C ALA A 241 23.10 3.93 -10.89
N SER A 242 22.07 3.30 -11.47
CA SER A 242 21.63 3.52 -12.85
C SER A 242 20.99 4.90 -13.05
N ALA A 243 21.11 5.44 -14.26
CA ALA A 243 20.45 6.69 -14.65
C ALA A 243 18.92 6.56 -14.77
N ASP A 244 18.41 5.33 -14.90
CA ASP A 244 17.00 5.01 -15.09
C ASP A 244 16.27 4.78 -13.75
N TYR A 245 16.14 5.87 -12.99
CA TYR A 245 15.65 5.88 -11.61
C TYR A 245 14.22 5.35 -11.40
N LYS A 246 13.44 5.16 -12.47
CA LYS A 246 12.04 4.75 -12.38
C LYS A 246 11.85 3.29 -11.99
N ASP A 247 12.84 2.44 -12.28
CA ASP A 247 12.81 1.00 -11.99
C ASP A 247 13.64 0.60 -10.75
N HIS A 248 14.19 1.56 -9.99
CA HIS A 248 15.08 1.25 -8.85
C HIS A 248 14.38 0.57 -7.68
N ALA A 249 13.06 0.68 -7.59
CA ALA A 249 12.24 0.14 -6.50
C ALA A 249 11.83 -1.35 -6.73
N THR A 250 12.72 -2.15 -7.32
CA THR A 250 12.55 -3.61 -7.51
C THR A 250 13.42 -4.37 -6.50
N CYS A 251 13.20 -5.69 -6.39
CA CYS A 251 14.04 -6.52 -5.51
C CYS A 251 15.42 -6.75 -6.18
N GLU A 252 15.40 -6.95 -7.49
CA GLU A 252 16.54 -7.30 -8.31
C GLU A 252 17.57 -6.18 -8.43
N SER A 253 17.15 -4.91 -8.33
CA SER A 253 18.03 -3.74 -8.30
C SER A 253 19.10 -3.83 -7.20
N CYS A 254 18.80 -4.52 -6.10
CA CYS A 254 19.72 -4.71 -4.97
C CYS A 254 20.19 -6.16 -4.79
N HIS A 255 19.33 -7.14 -5.09
CA HIS A 255 19.58 -8.56 -4.82
C HIS A 255 20.03 -9.36 -6.05
N GLY A 256 19.89 -8.78 -7.25
CA GLY A 256 20.13 -9.45 -8.53
C GLY A 256 19.09 -10.53 -8.85
N MET A 257 19.29 -11.23 -9.95
CA MET A 257 18.34 -12.23 -10.48
C MET A 257 18.44 -13.59 -9.77
N THR A 258 19.57 -13.90 -9.14
CA THR A 258 19.85 -15.23 -8.58
C THR A 258 20.32 -15.15 -7.12
N PRO A 259 19.50 -14.60 -6.21
CA PRO A 259 19.93 -14.32 -4.83
C PRO A 259 20.13 -15.58 -3.96
N HIS A 260 19.61 -16.73 -4.36
CA HIS A 260 19.62 -17.96 -3.56
C HIS A 260 20.89 -18.78 -3.81
N LYS A 261 21.95 -18.52 -3.03
CA LYS A 261 23.24 -19.21 -3.15
C LYS A 261 23.21 -20.65 -2.63
N SER A 262 22.47 -20.90 -1.55
CA SER A 262 22.40 -22.21 -0.88
C SER A 262 21.35 -23.14 -1.48
N GLU A 263 20.35 -22.58 -2.16
CA GLU A 263 19.22 -23.30 -2.75
C GLU A 263 19.03 -22.84 -4.20
N ALA A 264 19.96 -23.25 -5.08
CA ALA A 264 20.00 -22.76 -6.45
C ALA A 264 18.69 -22.98 -7.24
N LYS A 265 17.91 -24.03 -6.88
CA LYS A 265 16.61 -24.31 -7.52
C LYS A 265 15.58 -23.19 -7.32
N LEU A 266 15.69 -22.41 -6.24
CA LEU A 266 14.82 -21.24 -6.02
C LEU A 266 15.08 -20.14 -7.05
N ASN A 267 16.29 -20.06 -7.62
CA ASN A 267 16.58 -19.07 -8.66
C ASN A 267 15.77 -19.32 -9.94
N ASP A 268 15.53 -20.58 -10.31
CA ASP A 268 14.66 -20.92 -11.45
C ASP A 268 13.22 -20.41 -11.24
N HIS A 269 12.75 -20.32 -9.99
CA HIS A 269 11.40 -19.82 -9.72
C HIS A 269 11.28 -18.33 -10.03
N THR A 270 12.36 -17.56 -9.96
CA THR A 270 12.35 -16.13 -10.27
C THR A 270 12.00 -15.84 -11.72
N ASP A 271 12.00 -16.84 -12.62
CA ASP A 271 11.52 -16.65 -14.00
C ASP A 271 10.02 -16.39 -14.07
N LYS A 272 9.27 -16.92 -13.08
CA LYS A 272 7.80 -17.01 -13.08
C LYS A 272 7.12 -16.59 -11.78
N VAL A 273 7.86 -16.48 -10.68
CA VAL A 273 7.35 -16.12 -9.34
C VAL A 273 8.06 -14.85 -8.89
N ALA A 274 7.28 -13.82 -8.53
CA ALA A 274 7.83 -12.58 -8.01
C ALA A 274 8.44 -12.79 -6.62
N CYS A 275 9.50 -12.04 -6.28
CA CYS A 275 10.13 -12.11 -4.96
C CYS A 275 9.11 -11.86 -3.83
N GLN A 276 8.21 -10.91 -4.06
CA GLN A 276 7.10 -10.54 -3.18
C GLN A 276 6.22 -11.75 -2.83
N THR A 277 5.94 -12.64 -3.80
CA THR A 277 5.08 -13.82 -3.57
C THR A 277 5.63 -14.71 -2.48
N CYS A 278 6.94 -14.95 -2.47
CA CYS A 278 7.58 -15.81 -1.47
C CYS A 278 7.92 -15.08 -0.17
N HIS A 279 8.25 -13.79 -0.25
CA HIS A 279 8.82 -13.03 0.87
C HIS A 279 7.80 -12.13 1.60
N ILE A 280 6.56 -12.03 1.11
CA ILE A 280 5.44 -11.40 1.80
C ILE A 280 4.37 -12.48 1.99
N PRO A 281 4.56 -13.40 2.96
CA PRO A 281 3.64 -14.54 3.16
C PRO A 281 2.24 -14.09 3.59
N GLU A 282 2.17 -12.99 4.32
CA GLU A 282 0.97 -12.34 4.86
C GLU A 282 1.20 -10.82 4.94
N PHE A 283 0.12 -10.05 4.82
CA PHE A 283 0.09 -8.58 5.04
C PHE A 283 -0.80 -8.22 6.23
N ALA A 284 -0.84 -6.93 6.60
CA ALA A 284 -1.48 -6.45 7.82
C ALA A 284 -0.95 -7.17 9.07
N ARG A 285 0.38 -7.31 9.14
CA ARG A 285 1.11 -8.02 10.22
C ARG A 285 1.55 -7.10 11.36
N GLY A 286 1.30 -5.80 11.24
CA GLY A 286 1.71 -4.78 12.20
C GLY A 286 0.83 -4.66 13.46
N GLY A 287 -0.16 -5.55 13.63
CA GLY A 287 -1.21 -5.39 14.65
C GLY A 287 -2.23 -4.29 14.31
N VAL A 288 -2.29 -3.89 13.04
CA VAL A 288 -3.26 -2.92 12.51
C VAL A 288 -4.13 -3.62 11.46
N PRO A 289 -5.44 -3.76 11.70
CA PRO A 289 -6.30 -4.49 10.77
C PRO A 289 -6.57 -3.69 9.50
N THR A 290 -6.68 -4.41 8.39
CA THR A 290 -7.00 -3.84 7.09
C THR A 290 -8.43 -4.17 6.68
N LYS A 291 -9.11 -3.27 5.96
CA LYS A 291 -10.45 -3.59 5.44
C LYS A 291 -10.34 -4.52 4.24
N MET A 292 -11.09 -5.61 4.29
CA MET A 292 -11.24 -6.59 3.21
C MET A 292 -12.62 -6.54 2.56
N TRP A 293 -13.59 -5.93 3.25
CA TRP A 293 -14.94 -5.72 2.75
C TRP A 293 -15.48 -4.36 3.19
N TRP A 294 -16.18 -3.64 2.29
CA TRP A 294 -16.95 -2.45 2.61
C TRP A 294 -18.26 -2.41 1.79
N ASP A 295 -19.40 -2.53 2.47
CA ASP A 295 -20.73 -2.47 1.88
C ASP A 295 -21.42 -1.13 2.18
N TRP A 296 -21.42 -0.22 1.20
CA TRP A 296 -22.11 1.07 1.28
C TRP A 296 -23.63 0.96 1.23
N SER A 297 -24.20 -0.14 0.72
CA SER A 297 -25.66 -0.31 0.64
C SER A 297 -26.32 -0.35 2.02
N GLN A 298 -25.53 -0.62 3.07
CA GLN A 298 -25.98 -0.67 4.45
C GLN A 298 -25.82 0.68 5.16
N GLY A 299 -25.22 1.68 4.49
CA GLY A 299 -25.15 3.05 4.98
C GLY A 299 -26.53 3.68 5.12
N GLY A 300 -26.70 4.55 6.11
CA GLY A 300 -27.93 5.29 6.36
C GLY A 300 -28.91 4.62 7.33
N LYS A 301 -28.65 3.39 7.81
CA LYS A 301 -29.48 2.82 8.88
C LYS A 301 -29.30 3.61 10.17
N MET A 302 -30.41 3.86 10.84
CA MET A 302 -30.48 4.65 12.07
C MET A 302 -30.98 3.77 13.22
N LYS A 303 -30.56 4.08 14.43
CA LYS A 303 -31.08 3.49 15.66
C LYS A 303 -31.73 4.60 16.47
N ASP A 304 -33.03 4.47 16.74
CA ASP A 304 -33.83 5.48 17.45
C ASP A 304 -33.72 6.89 16.81
N GLY A 305 -33.72 6.94 15.48
CA GLY A 305 -33.61 8.18 14.70
C GLY A 305 -32.21 8.82 14.71
N LYS A 306 -31.19 8.16 15.29
CA LYS A 306 -29.83 8.67 15.38
C LYS A 306 -28.84 7.77 14.64
N PRO A 307 -27.75 8.33 14.08
CA PRO A 307 -26.69 7.52 13.50
C PRO A 307 -25.96 6.77 14.60
N TYR A 308 -25.48 5.57 14.29
CA TYR A 308 -24.78 4.70 15.23
C TYR A 308 -23.61 3.99 14.55
N ALA A 309 -22.77 3.37 15.37
CA ALA A 309 -21.69 2.49 14.93
C ALA A 309 -21.75 1.20 15.75
N ILE A 310 -21.31 0.10 15.14
CA ILE A 310 -21.08 -1.17 15.84
C ILE A 310 -19.57 -1.41 15.76
N LYS A 311 -19.00 -1.84 16.88
CA LYS A 311 -17.59 -2.17 17.00
C LYS A 311 -17.41 -3.67 17.25
N ASP A 312 -16.29 -4.22 16.80
CA ASP A 312 -15.84 -5.54 17.22
C ASP A 312 -15.27 -5.51 18.65
N ASP A 313 -14.85 -6.68 19.15
CA ASP A 313 -14.27 -6.84 20.49
C ASP A 313 -12.95 -6.08 20.68
N HIS A 314 -12.31 -5.65 19.59
CA HIS A 314 -11.07 -4.87 19.58
C HIS A 314 -11.33 -3.36 19.41
N GLY A 315 -12.60 -2.93 19.32
CA GLY A 315 -12.99 -1.53 19.22
C GLY A 315 -12.99 -0.95 17.80
N HIS A 316 -12.78 -1.76 16.78
CA HIS A 316 -12.83 -1.34 15.37
C HIS A 316 -14.27 -1.25 14.88
N ASP A 317 -14.60 -0.20 14.13
CA ASP A 317 -15.93 -0.08 13.51
C ASP A 317 -16.11 -1.23 12.49
N ILE A 318 -17.11 -2.09 12.72
CA ILE A 318 -17.61 -3.10 11.78
C ILE A 318 -18.92 -2.66 11.10
N TYR A 319 -19.57 -1.62 11.63
CA TYR A 319 -20.65 -0.89 11.00
C TYR A 319 -20.57 0.58 11.38
N ASN A 320 -20.95 1.48 10.46
CA ASN A 320 -21.14 2.89 10.76
C ASN A 320 -22.24 3.48 9.88
N SER A 321 -23.26 4.15 10.43
CA SER A 321 -24.35 4.73 9.64
C SER A 321 -23.87 5.61 8.48
N LYS A 322 -22.72 6.28 8.63
CA LYS A 322 -22.15 7.14 7.57
C LYS A 322 -21.52 6.37 6.42
N LYS A 323 -21.26 5.07 6.58
CA LYS A 323 -20.36 4.31 5.71
C LYS A 323 -20.88 2.91 5.35
N GLY A 324 -21.74 2.31 6.16
CA GLY A 324 -22.24 0.95 5.98
C GLY A 324 -21.42 -0.09 6.76
N ASP A 325 -21.40 -1.33 6.26
CA ASP A 325 -20.80 -2.49 6.91
C ASP A 325 -19.34 -2.71 6.47
N PHE A 326 -18.52 -3.23 7.37
CA PHE A 326 -17.11 -3.53 7.13
C PHE A 326 -16.76 -4.96 7.54
N LYS A 327 -15.76 -5.56 6.88
CA LYS A 327 -14.98 -6.67 7.44
C LYS A 327 -13.52 -6.28 7.45
N LEU A 328 -12.88 -6.47 8.59
CA LEU A 328 -11.46 -6.24 8.78
C LEU A 328 -10.74 -7.57 9.02
N ALA A 329 -9.45 -7.59 8.72
CA ALA A 329 -8.59 -8.74 8.98
C ALA A 329 -7.14 -8.29 9.23
N GLU A 330 -6.40 -9.14 9.95
CA GLU A 330 -4.96 -9.04 10.20
C GLU A 330 -4.29 -10.32 9.72
N ASN A 331 -2.98 -10.27 9.46
CA ASN A 331 -2.19 -11.43 9.02
C ASN A 331 -2.82 -12.13 7.81
N VAL A 332 -3.18 -11.33 6.81
CA VAL A 332 -3.98 -11.77 5.68
C VAL A 332 -3.09 -12.42 4.63
N ILE A 333 -3.46 -13.63 4.24
CA ILE A 333 -2.85 -14.34 3.12
C ILE A 333 -3.19 -13.61 1.81
N PRO A 334 -2.20 -13.19 0.99
CA PRO A 334 -2.47 -12.60 -0.32
C PRO A 334 -3.20 -13.55 -1.26
N GLU A 335 -3.98 -13.01 -2.18
CA GLU A 335 -4.42 -13.75 -3.37
C GLU A 335 -3.34 -13.64 -4.44
N TYR A 336 -3.07 -14.74 -5.15
CA TYR A 336 -1.99 -14.80 -6.13
C TYR A 336 -2.54 -14.82 -7.55
N ALA A 337 -1.93 -14.06 -8.45
CA ALA A 337 -2.31 -14.00 -9.86
C ALA A 337 -1.10 -13.76 -10.75
N TRP A 338 -1.17 -14.19 -12.01
CA TRP A 338 -0.24 -13.75 -13.04
C TRP A 338 -0.42 -12.26 -13.28
N PHE A 339 0.70 -11.53 -13.33
CA PHE A 339 0.69 -10.09 -13.47
C PHE A 339 1.82 -9.64 -14.39
N ASP A 340 1.47 -8.89 -15.45
CA ASP A 340 2.37 -8.33 -16.46
C ASP A 340 2.86 -6.91 -16.13
N GLY A 341 2.46 -6.35 -14.99
CA GLY A 341 2.84 -5.02 -14.53
C GLY A 341 1.85 -3.92 -14.86
N LYS A 342 0.82 -4.20 -15.66
CA LYS A 342 -0.08 -3.18 -16.20
C LYS A 342 -1.47 -3.31 -15.60
N MET A 343 -1.96 -2.23 -15.02
CA MET A 343 -3.30 -2.18 -14.43
C MET A 343 -4.24 -1.34 -15.29
N ARG A 344 -5.35 -1.93 -15.71
CA ARG A 344 -6.48 -1.20 -16.30
C ARG A 344 -7.50 -0.88 -15.23
N TYR A 345 -8.03 0.33 -15.24
CA TYR A 345 -9.09 0.76 -14.32
C TYR A 345 -10.41 0.93 -15.04
N THR A 346 -11.51 0.61 -14.37
CA THR A 346 -12.85 0.98 -14.83
C THR A 346 -13.06 2.46 -14.53
N LEU A 347 -13.09 3.31 -15.57
CA LEU A 347 -13.28 4.76 -15.40
C LEU A 347 -14.76 5.11 -15.18
N ARG A 348 -15.02 6.30 -14.62
CA ARG A 348 -16.39 6.80 -14.34
C ARG A 348 -17.32 6.81 -15.55
N SER A 349 -16.77 7.06 -16.73
CA SER A 349 -17.49 7.13 -17.99
C SER A 349 -17.76 5.77 -18.64
N GLU A 350 -17.16 4.70 -18.10
CA GLU A 350 -17.26 3.37 -18.70
C GLU A 350 -18.46 2.61 -18.17
N LYS A 351 -19.13 1.89 -19.08
CA LYS A 351 -20.22 0.99 -18.71
C LYS A 351 -19.67 -0.24 -18.00
N ILE A 352 -20.34 -0.64 -16.93
CA ILE A 352 -20.04 -1.84 -16.14
C ILE A 352 -20.97 -2.98 -16.54
N ASP A 353 -20.52 -4.21 -16.31
CA ASP A 353 -21.35 -5.41 -16.40
C ASP A 353 -21.98 -5.72 -15.04
N ASP A 354 -23.11 -5.07 -14.74
CA ASP A 354 -23.83 -5.29 -13.48
C ASP A 354 -24.65 -6.60 -13.46
N ALA A 355 -24.69 -7.35 -14.56
CA ALA A 355 -25.34 -8.66 -14.63
C ALA A 355 -24.45 -9.79 -14.09
N ASN A 356 -23.12 -9.61 -14.12
CA ASN A 356 -22.15 -10.59 -13.64
C ASN A 356 -21.24 -10.01 -12.54
N PRO A 357 -21.79 -9.66 -11.35
CA PRO A 357 -20.97 -9.23 -10.23
C PRO A 357 -20.05 -10.35 -9.73
N PRO A 358 -18.90 -10.02 -9.10
CA PRO A 358 -18.46 -8.67 -8.75
C PRO A 358 -17.82 -7.92 -9.94
N VAL A 359 -18.11 -6.62 -10.05
CA VAL A 359 -17.54 -5.73 -11.07
C VAL A 359 -16.14 -5.28 -10.66
N PRO A 360 -15.11 -5.48 -11.51
CA PRO A 360 -13.76 -5.05 -11.18
C PRO A 360 -13.63 -3.52 -11.26
N ILE A 361 -13.11 -2.91 -10.20
CA ILE A 361 -12.60 -1.52 -10.24
C ILE A 361 -11.32 -1.45 -11.07
N ASN A 362 -10.51 -2.49 -11.01
CA ASN A 362 -9.35 -2.67 -11.85
C ASN A 362 -9.20 -4.13 -12.29
N THR A 363 -8.57 -4.29 -13.44
CA THR A 363 -8.15 -5.56 -14.00
C THR A 363 -6.69 -5.47 -14.41
N PHE A 364 -6.06 -6.63 -14.59
CA PHE A 364 -4.68 -6.73 -15.05
C PHE A 364 -4.52 -7.99 -15.90
N GLY A 365 -3.49 -7.99 -16.73
CA GLY A 365 -3.14 -9.11 -17.59
C GLY A 365 -2.01 -9.94 -17.01
N GLY A 366 -1.66 -10.99 -17.76
CA GLY A 366 -0.58 -11.91 -17.43
C GLY A 366 -1.04 -13.36 -17.55
N SER A 367 -0.13 -14.22 -17.97
CA SER A 367 -0.34 -15.66 -18.04
C SER A 367 0.99 -16.38 -17.85
N TYR A 368 0.95 -17.71 -17.78
CA TYR A 368 2.18 -18.50 -17.75
C TYR A 368 3.05 -18.27 -19.00
N ASP A 369 2.44 -18.09 -20.17
CA ASP A 369 3.18 -17.92 -21.44
C ASP A 369 3.64 -16.47 -21.68
N ASP A 370 3.13 -15.50 -20.93
CA ASP A 370 3.57 -14.11 -21.02
C ASP A 370 5.02 -13.98 -20.48
N PRO A 371 5.99 -13.57 -21.32
CA PRO A 371 7.38 -13.46 -20.90
C PRO A 371 7.62 -12.36 -19.86
N ASN A 372 6.71 -11.37 -19.78
CA ASN A 372 6.79 -10.24 -18.85
C ASN A 372 6.04 -10.52 -17.53
N ALA A 373 5.23 -11.58 -17.49
CA ALA A 373 4.42 -11.87 -16.31
C ALA A 373 5.15 -12.74 -15.29
N ARG A 374 4.84 -12.48 -14.02
CA ARG A 374 5.16 -13.35 -12.88
C ARG A 374 3.92 -13.52 -12.01
N ILE A 375 3.93 -14.51 -11.14
CA ILE A 375 2.93 -14.68 -10.09
C ILE A 375 3.23 -13.66 -8.98
N TRP A 376 2.26 -12.78 -8.71
CA TRP A 376 2.33 -11.69 -7.74
C TRP A 376 1.30 -11.82 -6.62
N PRO A 377 1.59 -11.32 -5.40
CA PRO A 377 0.65 -11.28 -4.29
C PRO A 377 -0.21 -10.00 -4.33
N PHE A 378 -1.51 -10.15 -4.09
CA PHE A 378 -2.47 -9.05 -4.06
C PHE A 378 -3.30 -9.06 -2.78
N LYS A 379 -3.54 -7.87 -2.24
CA LYS A 379 -4.72 -7.61 -1.45
C LYS A 379 -5.90 -7.42 -2.40
N VAL A 380 -7.01 -8.13 -2.16
CA VAL A 380 -8.26 -7.95 -2.90
C VAL A 380 -9.29 -7.31 -1.97
N MET A 381 -9.51 -6.01 -2.15
CA MET A 381 -10.59 -5.30 -1.49
C MET A 381 -11.90 -5.60 -2.21
N ARG A 382 -12.88 -6.12 -1.47
CA ARG A 382 -14.23 -6.37 -1.97
C ARG A 382 -15.22 -5.38 -1.36
N GLY A 383 -16.38 -5.20 -1.96
CA GLY A 383 -17.39 -4.32 -1.39
C GLY A 383 -18.64 -4.18 -2.22
N LYS A 384 -19.52 -3.26 -1.82
CA LYS A 384 -20.69 -2.80 -2.59
C LYS A 384 -20.70 -1.29 -2.64
N GLN A 385 -20.89 -0.72 -3.82
CA GLN A 385 -20.88 0.73 -4.03
C GLN A 385 -21.96 1.17 -5.03
N PRO A 386 -22.37 2.45 -4.99
CA PRO A 386 -23.45 2.94 -5.84
C PRO A 386 -23.07 2.97 -7.33
N TYR A 387 -24.03 2.64 -8.18
CA TYR A 387 -23.94 2.72 -9.64
C TYR A 387 -25.28 3.16 -10.24
N ASP A 388 -25.26 3.69 -11.46
CA ASP A 388 -26.44 4.06 -12.23
C ASP A 388 -27.09 2.82 -12.86
N LYS A 389 -28.36 2.55 -12.56
CA LYS A 389 -29.05 1.34 -13.03
C LYS A 389 -29.39 1.36 -14.52
N GLU A 390 -29.48 2.54 -15.13
CA GLU A 390 -29.82 2.70 -16.55
C GLU A 390 -28.56 2.90 -17.38
N LEU A 391 -27.70 3.83 -16.97
CA LEU A 391 -26.46 4.15 -17.68
C LEU A 391 -25.36 3.12 -17.45
N LYS A 392 -25.48 2.30 -16.39
CA LYS A 392 -24.52 1.26 -16.00
C LYS A 392 -23.14 1.83 -15.72
N THR A 393 -23.03 2.95 -15.00
CA THR A 393 -21.74 3.55 -14.65
C THR A 393 -21.60 3.66 -13.14
N PHE A 394 -20.38 3.58 -12.61
CA PHE A 394 -20.14 3.89 -11.20
C PHE A 394 -20.44 5.37 -10.92
N LEU A 395 -21.08 5.67 -9.79
CA LEU A 395 -21.49 7.02 -9.46
C LEU A 395 -20.49 7.74 -8.56
N VAL A 396 -20.26 9.03 -8.83
CA VAL A 396 -19.61 9.94 -7.87
C VAL A 396 -20.55 10.19 -6.70
N ASN A 397 -20.06 9.94 -5.50
CA ASN A 397 -20.81 10.10 -4.25
C ASN A 397 -20.34 11.34 -3.48
N HIS A 398 -21.26 12.28 -3.23
CA HIS A 398 -20.99 13.41 -2.33
C HIS A 398 -21.25 13.00 -0.87
N VAL A 399 -20.18 12.64 -0.16
CA VAL A 399 -20.27 12.09 1.21
C VAL A 399 -19.84 13.09 2.27
N PHE A 400 -19.02 14.08 1.92
CA PHE A 400 -18.45 15.02 2.87
C PHE A 400 -18.80 16.47 2.52
N GLY A 401 -19.42 17.17 3.47
CA GLY A 401 -19.82 18.56 3.33
C GLY A 401 -20.56 19.04 4.57
N LYS A 402 -20.88 20.33 4.62
CA LYS A 402 -21.80 20.91 5.63
C LYS A 402 -23.15 21.30 5.02
N ASP A 403 -23.31 21.10 3.72
CA ASP A 403 -24.55 21.27 2.99
C ASP A 403 -25.54 20.13 3.28
N ASP A 404 -26.76 20.30 2.79
CA ASP A 404 -27.91 19.40 2.96
C ASP A 404 -27.93 18.23 1.97
N THR A 405 -26.86 18.05 1.18
CA THR A 405 -26.72 16.98 0.20
C THR A 405 -25.68 15.93 0.61
N SER A 406 -24.72 16.26 1.47
CA SER A 406 -23.68 15.32 1.91
C SER A 406 -24.23 14.10 2.66
N PHE A 407 -23.83 12.90 2.23
CA PHE A 407 -24.34 11.65 2.82
C PHE A 407 -24.02 11.49 4.31
N TRP A 408 -22.81 11.88 4.77
CA TRP A 408 -22.39 11.66 6.16
C TRP A 408 -23.14 12.49 7.20
N THR A 409 -23.93 13.47 6.77
CA THR A 409 -24.75 14.31 7.65
C THR A 409 -26.24 14.09 7.42
N ASN A 410 -26.66 13.86 6.17
CA ASN A 410 -28.07 13.78 5.78
C ASN A 410 -28.59 12.35 5.59
N PHE A 411 -27.71 11.37 5.37
CA PHE A 411 -28.06 9.95 5.15
C PHE A 411 -29.03 9.69 3.99
N ASP A 412 -29.03 10.56 2.99
CA ASP A 412 -29.85 10.46 1.78
C ASP A 412 -28.96 10.19 0.56
N TRP A 413 -29.00 8.97 0.05
CA TRP A 413 -28.23 8.57 -1.12
C TRP A 413 -28.67 9.28 -2.40
N GLN A 414 -29.96 9.52 -2.60
CA GLN A 414 -30.43 10.16 -3.83
C GLN A 414 -29.87 11.57 -3.93
N LYS A 415 -29.93 12.35 -2.84
CA LYS A 415 -29.35 13.69 -2.77
C LYS A 415 -27.84 13.67 -2.97
N ALA A 416 -27.14 12.79 -2.25
CA ALA A 416 -25.69 12.69 -2.31
C ALA A 416 -25.16 12.29 -3.71
N LEU A 417 -25.85 11.38 -4.40
CA LEU A 417 -25.47 10.95 -5.75
C LEU A 417 -25.82 12.03 -6.79
N THR A 418 -26.98 12.67 -6.66
CA THR A 418 -27.34 13.80 -7.53
C THR A 418 -26.29 14.92 -7.45
N ALA A 419 -25.97 15.38 -6.23
CA ALA A 419 -25.00 16.45 -6.02
C ALA A 419 -23.58 16.04 -6.49
N GLY A 420 -23.16 14.81 -6.19
CA GLY A 420 -21.84 14.31 -6.58
C GLY A 420 -21.67 14.22 -8.10
N THR A 421 -22.67 13.64 -8.79
CA THR A 421 -22.65 13.50 -10.26
C THR A 421 -22.75 14.85 -10.97
N GLU A 422 -23.61 15.76 -10.52
CA GLU A 422 -23.71 17.12 -11.04
C GLU A 422 -22.37 17.86 -10.90
N TYR A 423 -21.77 17.80 -9.70
CA TYR A 423 -20.45 18.39 -9.46
C TYR A 423 -19.39 17.85 -10.43
N ALA A 424 -19.40 16.55 -10.68
CA ALA A 424 -18.45 15.88 -11.57
C ALA A 424 -18.77 16.05 -13.07
N GLY A 425 -19.89 16.68 -13.44
CA GLY A 425 -20.39 16.72 -14.81
C GLY A 425 -20.71 15.32 -15.37
N GLN A 426 -21.03 14.37 -14.50
CA GLN A 426 -21.36 12.99 -14.85
C GLN A 426 -22.88 12.88 -15.13
N PRO A 427 -23.30 12.28 -16.26
CA PRO A 427 -24.71 11.95 -16.48
C PRO A 427 -25.25 10.99 -15.41
N TYR A 428 -26.43 11.27 -14.88
CA TYR A 428 -27.14 10.44 -13.91
C TYR A 428 -28.61 10.30 -14.32
N SER A 429 -29.11 9.08 -14.41
CA SER A 429 -30.51 8.77 -14.77
C SER A 429 -31.51 9.14 -13.68
N GLY A 430 -31.04 9.37 -12.45
CA GLY A 430 -31.88 9.48 -11.27
C GLY A 430 -32.15 8.12 -10.60
N HIS A 431 -31.76 7.00 -11.20
CA HIS A 431 -31.95 5.66 -10.66
C HIS A 431 -30.61 5.01 -10.31
N TYR A 432 -30.37 4.79 -9.03
CA TYR A 432 -29.18 4.11 -8.54
C TYR A 432 -29.48 2.73 -7.96
N GLY A 433 -28.44 1.91 -7.91
CA GLY A 433 -28.39 0.65 -7.17
C GLY A 433 -27.03 0.48 -6.52
N PHE A 434 -26.80 -0.66 -5.88
CA PHE A 434 -25.48 -1.04 -5.37
C PHE A 434 -25.04 -2.33 -6.05
N VAL A 435 -23.79 -2.37 -6.48
CA VAL A 435 -23.19 -3.52 -7.15
C VAL A 435 -21.95 -3.97 -6.38
N GLU A 436 -21.71 -5.28 -6.33
CA GLU A 436 -20.49 -5.82 -5.73
C GLU A 436 -19.28 -5.47 -6.58
N THR A 437 -18.16 -5.16 -5.93
CA THR A 437 -16.91 -4.79 -6.60
C THR A 437 -15.71 -5.53 -6.05
N THR A 438 -14.69 -5.68 -6.89
CA THR A 438 -13.36 -6.16 -6.54
C THR A 438 -12.31 -5.10 -6.90
N TYR A 439 -11.29 -4.95 -6.05
CA TYR A 439 -10.23 -3.98 -6.26
C TYR A 439 -8.89 -4.55 -5.78
N HIS A 440 -7.98 -4.77 -6.72
CA HIS A 440 -6.71 -5.45 -6.50
C HIS A 440 -5.58 -4.46 -6.23
N TRP A 441 -4.79 -4.74 -5.20
CA TRP A 441 -3.64 -3.95 -4.77
C TRP A 441 -2.41 -4.87 -4.65
N PRO A 442 -1.38 -4.70 -5.50
CA PRO A 442 -0.16 -5.49 -5.36
C PRO A 442 0.47 -5.24 -3.99
N GLN A 443 0.99 -6.27 -3.34
CA GLN A 443 1.68 -6.19 -2.06
C GLN A 443 3.18 -6.12 -2.30
N THR A 444 3.84 -5.11 -1.74
CA THR A 444 5.26 -4.82 -2.00
C THR A 444 6.09 -4.54 -0.76
N HIS A 445 5.46 -4.36 0.40
CA HIS A 445 6.11 -4.08 1.68
C HIS A 445 5.81 -5.19 2.70
N MET A 446 6.30 -5.02 3.93
CA MET A 446 6.28 -6.06 4.96
C MET A 446 7.03 -7.31 4.49
N VAL A 447 8.23 -7.13 3.96
CA VAL A 447 9.09 -8.25 3.57
C VAL A 447 9.54 -8.97 4.84
N ALA A 448 9.13 -10.23 5.00
CA ALA A 448 9.41 -11.04 6.18
C ALA A 448 10.87 -11.54 6.20
N PRO A 449 11.40 -11.93 7.37
CA PRO A 449 12.68 -12.64 7.46
C PRO A 449 12.75 -13.87 6.55
N LYS A 450 13.94 -14.19 6.03
CA LYS A 450 14.16 -15.36 5.16
C LYS A 450 13.75 -16.71 5.79
N SER A 451 13.67 -16.80 7.11
CA SER A 451 13.17 -17.99 7.82
C SER A 451 11.68 -18.21 7.58
N ASP A 452 10.95 -17.14 7.34
CA ASP A 452 9.48 -17.08 7.30
C ASP A 452 8.97 -16.94 5.87
N ALA A 453 9.89 -16.89 4.89
CA ALA A 453 9.55 -16.98 3.48
C ALA A 453 8.87 -18.32 3.16
N LEU A 454 7.94 -18.28 2.21
CA LEU A 454 7.22 -19.48 1.77
C LEU A 454 8.18 -20.59 1.34
N ARG A 455 7.83 -21.82 1.69
CA ARG A 455 8.53 -23.06 1.38
C ARG A 455 7.86 -23.77 0.21
N CYS A 456 8.52 -24.80 -0.30
CA CYS A 456 8.01 -25.59 -1.43
C CYS A 456 6.59 -26.09 -1.17
N ASP A 457 6.33 -26.63 0.03
CA ASP A 457 5.04 -27.22 0.38
C ASP A 457 3.92 -26.19 0.52
N ASP A 458 4.23 -24.92 0.81
CA ASP A 458 3.23 -23.85 0.84
C ASP A 458 2.58 -23.66 -0.53
N CYS A 459 3.34 -23.85 -1.62
CA CYS A 459 2.85 -23.64 -2.98
C CYS A 459 2.48 -24.94 -3.71
N HIS A 460 3.31 -25.98 -3.57
CA HIS A 460 3.20 -27.24 -4.32
C HIS A 460 2.22 -28.25 -3.70
N ALA A 461 1.67 -28.00 -2.52
CA ALA A 461 0.55 -28.78 -2.01
C ALA A 461 -0.71 -28.57 -2.87
N LYS A 462 -1.60 -29.57 -2.90
CA LYS A 462 -2.86 -29.50 -3.68
C LYS A 462 -3.71 -28.28 -3.30
N ASP A 463 -3.81 -28.01 -2.00
CA ASP A 463 -4.53 -26.86 -1.44
C ASP A 463 -3.55 -25.74 -1.01
N GLY A 464 -2.41 -25.63 -1.71
CA GLY A 464 -1.39 -24.62 -1.44
C GLY A 464 -1.77 -23.21 -1.92
N ARG A 465 -0.88 -22.24 -1.68
CA ARG A 465 -1.03 -20.81 -2.03
C ARG A 465 -1.41 -20.59 -3.49
N LEU A 466 -0.92 -21.45 -4.39
CA LEU A 466 -1.11 -21.32 -5.83
C LEU A 466 -2.20 -22.26 -6.38
N ALA A 467 -3.04 -22.87 -5.53
CA ALA A 467 -4.06 -23.84 -5.94
C ALA A 467 -5.04 -23.29 -6.99
N GLY A 468 -5.37 -21.99 -6.92
CA GLY A 468 -6.29 -21.34 -7.86
C GLY A 468 -5.69 -21.00 -9.23
N LEU A 469 -4.38 -21.16 -9.42
CA LEU A 469 -3.72 -20.80 -10.68
C LEU A 469 -3.70 -21.95 -11.67
N ASN A 470 -4.22 -21.69 -12.87
CA ASN A 470 -4.32 -22.66 -13.96
C ASN A 470 -3.39 -22.30 -15.14
N GLY A 471 -3.34 -23.17 -16.15
CA GLY A 471 -2.63 -22.92 -17.41
C GLY A 471 -1.16 -23.36 -17.43
N PHE A 472 -0.68 -24.05 -16.39
CA PHE A 472 0.65 -24.65 -16.34
C PHE A 472 0.66 -25.86 -15.41
N TYR A 473 1.64 -26.75 -15.62
CA TYR A 473 1.86 -27.90 -14.76
C TYR A 473 2.77 -27.52 -13.58
N MET A 474 2.30 -27.77 -12.37
CA MET A 474 3.04 -27.59 -11.13
C MET A 474 3.32 -28.96 -10.49
N PRO A 475 4.60 -29.34 -10.30
CA PRO A 475 4.93 -30.59 -9.62
C PRO A 475 4.24 -30.73 -8.27
N ARG A 476 3.80 -31.96 -7.94
CA ARG A 476 3.07 -32.36 -6.72
C ARG A 476 1.63 -31.83 -6.60
N ARG A 477 1.36 -30.57 -6.97
CA ARG A 477 0.01 -30.01 -7.00
C ARG A 477 -0.81 -30.69 -8.09
N ASP A 478 -0.26 -30.68 -9.30
CA ASP A 478 -0.87 -31.29 -10.47
C ASP A 478 -0.35 -32.71 -10.63
N GLN A 479 -1.25 -33.62 -11.00
CA GLN A 479 -0.94 -35.04 -11.22
C GLN A 479 -1.55 -35.46 -12.55
N SER A 480 -0.89 -36.40 -13.22
CA SER A 480 -1.42 -37.02 -14.43
C SER A 480 -1.28 -38.52 -14.29
N ASP A 481 -2.40 -39.20 -14.02
CA ASP A 481 -2.42 -40.65 -13.82
C ASP A 481 -1.77 -41.41 -14.98
N VAL A 482 -1.89 -40.89 -16.21
CA VAL A 482 -1.26 -41.47 -17.40
C VAL A 482 0.25 -41.29 -17.38
N LEU A 483 0.76 -40.08 -17.09
CA LEU A 483 2.21 -39.84 -17.01
C LEU A 483 2.83 -40.58 -15.83
N ASP A 484 2.13 -40.64 -14.71
CA ASP A 484 2.55 -41.37 -13.53
C ASP A 484 2.64 -42.87 -13.84
N MET A 485 1.60 -43.45 -14.47
CA MET A 485 1.60 -44.84 -14.93
C MET A 485 2.76 -45.11 -15.90
N LEU A 486 2.95 -44.26 -16.92
CA LEU A 486 4.05 -44.41 -17.88
C LEU A 486 5.42 -44.31 -17.19
N GLY A 487 5.56 -43.40 -16.22
CA GLY A 487 6.75 -43.25 -15.39
C GLY A 487 7.06 -44.53 -14.59
N PHE A 488 6.05 -45.09 -13.91
CA PHE A 488 6.20 -46.36 -13.18
C PHE A 488 6.52 -47.54 -14.09
N ILE A 489 5.93 -47.60 -15.29
CA ILE A 489 6.26 -48.60 -16.31
C ILE A 489 7.74 -48.47 -16.71
N MET A 490 8.23 -47.26 -17.01
CA MET A 490 9.64 -47.05 -17.37
C MET A 490 10.60 -47.41 -16.24
N ILE A 491 10.27 -47.08 -14.99
CA ILE A 491 11.05 -47.49 -13.81
C ILE A 491 11.10 -49.02 -13.73
N GLY A 492 9.95 -49.70 -13.92
CA GLY A 492 9.87 -51.16 -13.94
C GLY A 492 10.72 -51.80 -15.05
N LEU A 493 10.65 -51.26 -16.28
CA LEU A 493 11.45 -51.72 -17.41
C LEU A 493 12.96 -51.52 -17.17
N THR A 494 13.35 -50.37 -16.61
CA THR A 494 14.75 -50.07 -16.28
C THR A 494 15.26 -51.01 -15.19
N GLY A 495 14.50 -51.21 -14.12
CA GLY A 495 14.84 -52.16 -13.05
C GLY A 495 14.99 -53.59 -13.57
N THR A 496 14.09 -54.00 -14.47
CA THR A 496 14.16 -55.31 -15.15
C THR A 496 15.42 -55.42 -15.99
N GLY A 497 15.75 -54.40 -16.79
CA GLY A 497 16.98 -54.37 -17.59
C GLY A 497 18.25 -54.48 -16.74
N VAL A 498 18.33 -53.74 -15.63
CA VAL A 498 19.44 -53.82 -14.68
C VAL A 498 19.55 -55.22 -14.05
N ALA A 499 18.43 -55.82 -13.65
CA ALA A 499 18.40 -57.17 -13.09
C ALA A 499 18.87 -58.22 -14.09
N VAL A 500 18.37 -58.16 -15.34
CA VAL A 500 18.78 -59.05 -16.44
C VAL A 500 20.29 -58.92 -16.69
N HIS A 501 20.80 -57.70 -16.78
CA HIS A 501 22.24 -57.44 -16.95
C HIS A 501 23.07 -58.00 -15.79
N GLY A 502 22.58 -57.83 -14.55
CA GLY A 502 23.21 -58.39 -13.35
C GLY A 502 23.26 -59.93 -13.37
N VAL A 503 22.16 -60.58 -13.74
CA VAL A 503 22.09 -62.04 -13.87
C VAL A 503 23.03 -62.53 -14.97
N LEU A 504 23.04 -61.88 -16.15
CA LEU A 504 23.96 -62.22 -17.24
C LEU A 504 25.42 -62.15 -16.80
N ARG A 505 25.81 -61.11 -16.04
CA ARG A 505 27.16 -61.00 -15.47
C ARG A 505 27.50 -62.17 -14.53
N LEU A 506 26.56 -62.60 -13.68
CA LEU A 506 26.78 -63.73 -12.76
C LEU A 506 26.89 -65.07 -13.50
N VAL A 507 26.08 -65.28 -14.54
CA VAL A 507 26.09 -66.50 -15.36
C VAL A 507 27.37 -66.59 -16.18
N LEU A 508 27.78 -65.50 -16.84
CA LEU A 508 29.02 -65.47 -17.63
C LEU A 508 30.27 -65.63 -16.75
N ARG A 509 30.32 -64.99 -15.58
CA ARG A 509 31.42 -65.18 -14.61
C ARG A 509 31.52 -66.61 -14.05
N ARG A 510 30.41 -67.36 -14.00
CA ARG A 510 30.41 -68.79 -13.63
C ARG A 510 30.91 -69.68 -14.77
N LYS A 511 30.79 -69.26 -16.03
CA LYS A 511 31.37 -69.94 -17.19
C LYS A 511 32.90 -69.82 -17.20
N ASP A 512 33.43 -68.62 -16.97
CA ASP A 512 34.89 -68.40 -16.92
C ASP A 512 35.59 -69.15 -15.77
N LYS A 513 34.87 -69.44 -14.67
CA LYS A 513 35.38 -70.25 -13.54
C LYS A 513 35.30 -71.76 -13.74
N LYS A 514 34.66 -72.25 -14.81
CA LYS A 514 34.58 -73.69 -15.13
C LYS A 514 35.57 -74.12 -16.22
N GLU A 515 36.25 -73.17 -16.86
CA GLU A 515 37.24 -73.41 -17.93
C GLU A 515 38.69 -73.11 -17.51
N GLY A 516 38.94 -72.85 -16.22
CA GLY A 516 40.26 -72.88 -15.59
C GLY A 516 40.26 -73.84 -14.43
#